data_AF-A0A8T5KR72-F1
#
_entry.id   AF-A0A8T5KR72-F1
#
_cell.length_a   1.000
_cell.length_b   1.000
_cell.length_c   1.000
_cell.angle_alpha   90.00
_cell.angle_beta   90.00
_cell.angle_gamma   90.00
#
_symmetry.space_group_name_H-M   'P 1'
#
loop_
_entity.id
_entity.type
_entity.pdbx_description
1 polymer ?
#
loop_
_entity_poly.entity_id
_entity_poly.type
_entity_poly.pdbx_seq_one_letter_code
_entity_poly.pdbx_strand_id
1 'polypeptide(L)'
;MGRAWLYSLTILIGLWVSATALGGLLPDNLAEWPVNIWCWGVFGYIYKTTGRKERIEMITVLAFATPMELFFSEVWNIYEYQRGLMPLFVPAGHYFLFDLGRIMADKMKQTSALPILLPFIPMVAYGVYDGSDTSGLILLF
;
A
#
# COMPACT_ATOMS: atom_id res chain seq x y z
N MET A 1 -13.66 4.87 15.89
CA MET A 1 -12.25 4.89 15.45
C MET A 1 -12.13 5.76 14.21
N GLY A 2 -11.12 6.63 14.11
CA GLY A 2 -10.93 7.47 12.91
C GLY A 2 -10.47 6.66 11.70
N ARG A 3 -10.78 7.14 10.48
CA ARG A 3 -10.38 6.48 9.22
C ARG A 3 -8.87 6.20 9.14
N ALA A 4 -8.05 7.13 9.60
CA ALA A 4 -6.60 6.95 9.67
C ALA A 4 -6.18 5.72 10.48
N TRP A 5 -6.82 5.47 11.63
CA TRP A 5 -6.56 4.28 12.45
C TRP A 5 -7.04 3.01 11.76
N LEU A 6 -8.23 3.04 11.13
CA LEU A 6 -8.74 1.91 10.37
C LEU A 6 -7.77 1.50 9.26
N TYR A 7 -7.25 2.46 8.49
CA TYR A 7 -6.27 2.19 7.43
C TYR A 7 -4.95 1.69 7.98
N SER A 8 -4.39 2.37 8.98
CA SER A 8 -3.10 1.99 9.57
C SER A 8 -3.15 0.57 10.13
N LEU A 9 -4.20 0.23 10.88
CA LEU A 9 -4.38 -1.11 11.43
C LEU A 9 -4.64 -2.16 10.34
N THR A 10 -5.45 -1.82 9.32
CA THR A 10 -5.71 -2.72 8.19
C THR A 10 -4.42 -3.04 7.43
N ILE A 11 -3.56 -2.05 7.19
CA ILE A 11 -2.28 -2.23 6.51
C ILE A 11 -1.33 -3.07 7.38
N LEU A 12 -1.09 -2.66 8.63
CA LEU A 12 -0.13 -3.33 9.51
C LEU A 12 -0.52 -4.79 9.79
N ILE A 13 -1.78 -5.03 10.15
CA ILE A 13 -2.26 -6.37 10.46
C ILE A 13 -2.40 -7.18 9.17
N GLY A 14 -2.96 -6.61 8.11
CA GLY A 14 -3.18 -7.30 6.84
C GLY A 14 -1.88 -7.79 6.21
N LEU A 15 -0.85 -6.94 6.17
CA LEU A 15 0.46 -7.32 5.66
C LEU A 15 1.10 -8.41 6.51
N TRP A 16 1.05 -8.29 7.84
CA TRP A 16 1.59 -9.31 8.74
C TRP A 16 0.88 -10.66 8.58
N VAL A 17 -0.46 -10.67 8.51
CA VAL A 17 -1.25 -11.89 8.30
C VAL A 17 -0.93 -12.53 6.95
N SER A 18 -0.87 -11.73 5.88
CA SER A 18 -0.57 -12.21 4.53
C SER A 18 0.85 -12.78 4.44
N ALA A 19 1.84 -12.13 5.05
CA ALA A 19 3.24 -12.55 4.98
C ALA A 19 3.58 -13.76 5.87
N THR A 20 2.91 -13.91 7.02
CA THR A 20 3.25 -14.94 8.01
C THR A 20 2.24 -16.08 8.09
N ALA A 21 1.20 -16.06 7.26
CA ALA A 21 0.06 -16.97 7.36
C ALA A 21 -0.54 -17.03 8.78
N LEU A 22 -0.69 -15.85 9.39
CA LEU A 22 -1.13 -15.69 10.79
C LEU A 22 -0.18 -16.43 11.76
N GLY A 23 1.13 -16.29 11.58
CA GLY A 23 2.14 -17.02 12.36
C GLY A 23 2.14 -18.54 12.12
N GLY A 24 1.79 -18.98 10.91
CA GLY A 24 1.69 -20.39 10.53
C GLY A 24 0.40 -21.09 10.97
N LEU A 25 -0.59 -20.35 11.49
CA LEU A 25 -1.88 -20.88 11.88
C LEU A 25 -2.79 -21.20 10.67
N LEU A 26 -2.57 -20.50 9.56
CA LEU A 26 -3.28 -20.75 8.31
C LEU A 26 -2.35 -21.44 7.30
N PRO A 27 -2.90 -22.30 6.42
CA PRO A 27 -2.19 -22.75 5.24
C PRO A 27 -1.74 -21.55 4.38
N ASP A 28 -0.53 -21.62 3.82
CA ASP A 28 0.04 -20.52 3.03
C ASP A 28 -0.84 -20.15 1.83
N ASN A 29 -1.54 -21.10 1.21
CA ASN A 29 -2.48 -20.84 0.13
C ASN A 29 -3.76 -20.10 0.57
N LEU A 30 -4.07 -20.09 1.87
CA LEU A 30 -5.26 -19.46 2.43
C LEU A 30 -4.98 -18.12 3.13
N ALA A 31 -3.73 -17.84 3.47
CA ALA A 31 -3.33 -16.66 4.25
C ALA A 31 -3.78 -15.30 3.64
N GLU A 32 -3.90 -15.19 2.32
CA GLU A 32 -4.39 -13.99 1.62
C GLU A 32 -5.90 -13.78 1.74
N TRP A 33 -6.69 -14.84 1.85
CA TRP A 33 -8.15 -14.76 1.75
C TRP A 33 -8.79 -13.91 2.85
N PRO A 34 -8.43 -14.06 4.14
CA PRO A 34 -8.97 -13.20 5.19
C PRO A 34 -8.68 -11.71 4.93
N VAL A 35 -7.47 -11.40 4.45
CA VAL A 35 -7.03 -10.03 4.14
C VAL A 35 -7.80 -9.49 2.94
N ASN A 36 -7.96 -10.29 1.87
CA ASN A 36 -8.77 -9.95 0.70
C ASN A 36 -10.21 -9.60 1.09
N ILE A 37 -10.88 -10.47 1.85
CA ILE A 37 -12.28 -10.26 2.26
C ILE A 37 -12.39 -9.01 3.12
N TRP A 38 -11.47 -8.81 4.06
CA TRP A 38 -11.47 -7.63 4.93
C TRP A 38 -11.27 -6.34 4.14
N CYS A 39 -10.22 -6.26 3.31
CA CYS A 39 -9.89 -5.06 2.56
C CYS A 39 -11.01 -4.69 1.58
N TRP A 40 -11.55 -5.66 0.83
CA TRP A 40 -12.69 -5.38 -0.06
C TRP A 40 -13.98 -5.05 0.69
N GLY A 41 -14.20 -5.66 1.86
CA GLY A 41 -15.32 -5.32 2.74
C GLY A 41 -15.24 -3.88 3.24
N VAL A 42 -14.08 -3.46 3.75
CA VAL A 42 -13.83 -2.07 4.19
C VAL A 42 -13.93 -1.10 3.01
N PHE A 43 -13.35 -1.44 1.87
CA PHE A 43 -13.42 -0.63 0.64
C PHE A 43 -14.86 -0.43 0.19
N GLY A 44 -15.65 -1.51 0.08
CA GLY A 44 -17.06 -1.45 -0.28
C GLY A 44 -17.91 -0.67 0.72
N TYR A 45 -17.63 -0.82 2.01
CA TYR A 45 -18.29 -0.04 3.06
C TYR A 45 -18.03 1.46 2.92
N ILE A 46 -16.77 1.86 2.71
CA ILE A 46 -16.41 3.27 2.50
C ILE A 46 -17.05 3.81 1.22
N TYR A 47 -16.99 3.05 0.13
CA TYR A 47 -17.58 3.43 -1.14
C TYR A 47 -19.07 3.71 -0.99
N LYS A 48 -19.80 2.85 -0.26
CA LYS A 48 -21.23 3.01 -0.01
C LYS A 48 -21.54 4.23 0.86
N THR A 49 -20.71 4.52 1.85
CA THR A 49 -20.97 5.56 2.87
C THR A 49 -20.45 6.95 2.50
N THR A 50 -19.50 7.06 1.56
CA THR A 50 -18.93 8.35 1.17
C THR A 50 -19.68 9.05 0.02
N GLY A 51 -19.34 10.32 -0.20
CA GLY A 51 -19.90 11.18 -1.25
C GLY A 51 -19.30 10.96 -2.64
N ARG A 52 -19.90 11.60 -3.65
CA ARG A 52 -19.55 11.41 -5.07
C ARG A 52 -18.07 11.69 -5.39
N LYS A 53 -17.49 12.77 -4.84
CA LYS A 53 -16.10 13.14 -5.10
C LYS A 53 -15.14 12.02 -4.65
N GLU A 54 -15.31 11.55 -3.43
CA GLU A 54 -14.44 10.51 -2.87
C GLU A 54 -14.63 9.17 -3.58
N ARG A 55 -15.86 8.82 -4.01
CA ARG A 55 -16.07 7.62 -4.85
C ARG A 55 -15.31 7.68 -6.17
N ILE A 56 -15.20 8.86 -6.78
CA ILE A 56 -14.41 9.05 -8.01
C ILE A 56 -12.92 8.89 -7.68
N GLU A 57 -12.44 9.47 -6.58
CA GLU A 57 -11.06 9.28 -6.11
C GLU A 57 -10.75 7.79 -5.89
N MET A 58 -11.66 7.05 -5.24
CA MET A 58 -11.56 5.60 -5.04
C MET A 58 -11.41 4.84 -6.36
N ILE A 59 -12.33 5.04 -7.30
CA ILE A 59 -12.30 4.33 -8.59
C ILE A 59 -11.06 4.73 -9.38
N THR A 60 -10.64 6.00 -9.30
CA THR A 60 -9.44 6.49 -9.99
C THR A 60 -8.19 5.79 -9.48
N VAL A 61 -8.02 5.68 -8.15
CA VAL A 61 -6.87 4.94 -7.58
C VAL A 61 -6.89 3.49 -8.05
N LEU A 62 -8.03 2.80 -8.02
CA LEU A 62 -8.13 1.44 -8.52
C LEU A 62 -7.78 1.33 -10.01
N ALA A 63 -8.28 2.25 -10.83
CA ALA A 63 -8.11 2.24 -12.28
C ALA A 63 -6.66 2.52 -12.72
N PHE A 64 -5.89 3.28 -11.93
CA PHE A 64 -4.49 3.58 -12.24
C PHE A 64 -3.51 2.65 -11.53
N ALA A 65 -3.70 2.42 -10.22
CA ALA A 65 -2.77 1.59 -9.44
C ALA A 65 -2.80 0.13 -9.91
N THR A 66 -3.98 -0.43 -10.17
CA THR A 66 -4.08 -1.87 -10.53
C THR A 66 -3.37 -2.21 -11.84
N PRO A 67 -3.60 -1.49 -12.96
CA PRO A 67 -2.91 -1.82 -14.20
C PRO A 67 -1.40 -1.53 -14.14
N MET A 68 -0.98 -0.46 -13.44
CA MET A 68 0.44 -0.15 -13.27
C MET A 68 1.14 -1.22 -12.43
N GLU A 69 0.51 -1.67 -11.35
CA GLU A 69 1.02 -2.76 -10.50
C GLU A 69 1.18 -4.05 -11.30
N LEU A 70 0.13 -4.46 -12.03
CA LEU A 70 0.19 -5.65 -12.89
C LEU A 70 1.22 -5.51 -14.02
N PHE A 71 1.41 -4.31 -14.55
CA PHE A 71 2.45 -4.06 -15.54
C PHE A 71 3.85 -4.23 -14.94
N PHE A 72 4.11 -3.69 -13.75
CA PHE A 72 5.42 -3.83 -13.10
C PHE A 72 5.71 -5.25 -12.61
N SER A 73 4.70 -5.95 -12.08
CA SER A 73 4.87 -7.32 -11.60
C SER A 73 4.85 -8.35 -12.74
N GLU A 74 3.83 -8.35 -13.59
CA GLU A 74 3.61 -9.45 -14.55
C GLU A 74 4.29 -9.22 -15.90
N VAL A 75 4.32 -7.97 -16.38
CA VAL A 75 4.87 -7.65 -17.71
C VAL A 75 6.36 -7.36 -17.62
N TRP A 76 6.75 -6.50 -16.69
CA TRP A 76 8.14 -6.08 -16.53
C TRP A 76 8.91 -6.98 -15.54
N ASN A 77 8.24 -7.71 -14.65
CA ASN A 77 8.89 -8.61 -13.67
C ASN A 77 9.98 -7.89 -12.85
N ILE A 78 9.74 -6.63 -12.47
CA ILE A 78 10.67 -5.86 -11.63
C ILE A 78 10.73 -6.46 -10.21
N TYR A 79 9.64 -7.07 -9.76
CA TYR A 79 9.56 -7.83 -8.52
C TYR A 79 8.47 -8.90 -8.61
N GLU A 80 8.59 -9.94 -7.79
CA GLU A 80 7.66 -11.05 -7.72
C GLU A 80 6.89 -11.06 -6.40
N TYR A 81 5.61 -11.42 -6.47
CA TYR A 81 4.79 -11.66 -5.30
C TYR A 81 5.04 -13.05 -4.73
N GLN A 82 4.90 -13.21 -3.39
CA GLN A 82 5.13 -14.49 -2.69
C GLN A 82 4.38 -15.68 -3.30
N ARG A 83 3.23 -15.44 -3.94
CA ARG A 83 2.35 -16.46 -4.51
C ARG A 83 2.23 -16.38 -6.03
N GLY A 84 3.16 -15.68 -6.68
CA GLY A 84 3.26 -15.57 -8.14
C GLY A 84 2.21 -14.69 -8.81
N LEU A 85 1.19 -14.22 -8.11
CA LEU A 85 0.21 -13.25 -8.62
C LEU A 85 0.01 -12.13 -7.59
N MET A 86 -0.34 -10.95 -8.10
CA MET A 86 -0.73 -9.81 -7.26
C MET A 86 -1.95 -10.18 -6.37
N PRO A 87 -1.83 -10.06 -5.03
CA PRO A 87 -2.95 -10.29 -4.13
C PRO A 87 -4.11 -9.33 -4.37
N LEU A 88 -5.34 -9.81 -4.27
CA LEU A 88 -6.53 -9.02 -4.55
C LEU A 88 -6.72 -7.83 -3.59
N PHE A 89 -6.17 -7.87 -2.38
CA PHE A 89 -6.24 -6.77 -1.43
C PHE A 89 -5.37 -5.57 -1.85
N VAL A 90 -4.38 -5.76 -2.74
CA VAL A 90 -3.42 -4.72 -3.13
C VAL A 90 -4.11 -3.49 -3.74
N PRO A 91 -5.00 -3.61 -4.74
CA PRO A 91 -5.78 -2.47 -5.25
C PRO A 91 -6.55 -1.68 -4.18
N ALA A 92 -7.21 -2.38 -3.25
CA ALA A 92 -7.94 -1.73 -2.16
C ALA A 92 -6.96 -1.06 -1.16
N GLY A 93 -5.81 -1.68 -0.91
CA GLY A 93 -4.73 -1.17 -0.08
C GLY A 93 -4.15 0.15 -0.59
N HIS A 94 -3.99 0.29 -1.91
CA HIS A 94 -3.54 1.54 -2.53
C HIS A 94 -4.46 2.72 -2.18
N TYR A 95 -5.78 2.51 -2.22
CA TYR A 95 -6.72 3.55 -1.83
C TYR A 95 -6.62 3.89 -0.34
N PHE A 96 -6.44 2.89 0.54
CA PHE A 96 -6.26 3.15 1.97
C PHE A 96 -5.01 3.97 2.25
N LEU A 97 -3.91 3.68 1.57
CA LEU A 97 -2.67 4.46 1.68
C LEU A 97 -2.84 5.88 1.12
N PHE A 98 -3.50 6.01 -0.04
CA PHE A 98 -3.81 7.30 -0.66
C PHE A 98 -4.65 8.20 0.27
N ASP A 99 -5.76 7.69 0.79
CA ASP A 99 -6.65 8.47 1.66
C ASP A 99 -6.01 8.72 3.04
N LEU A 100 -5.22 7.78 3.57
CA LEU A 100 -4.40 8.01 4.76
C LEU A 100 -3.41 9.16 4.53
N GLY A 101 -2.71 9.15 3.40
CA GLY A 101 -1.80 10.21 2.98
C GLY A 101 -2.50 11.56 2.86
N ARG A 102 -3.72 11.59 2.30
CA ARG A 102 -4.56 12.80 2.24
C ARG A 102 -4.90 13.32 3.64
N ILE A 103 -5.35 12.45 4.55
CA ILE A 103 -5.68 12.81 5.93
C ILE A 103 -4.44 13.37 6.68
N MET A 104 -3.26 12.81 6.41
CA MET A 104 -2.01 13.28 6.99
C MET A 104 -1.57 14.61 6.37
N ALA A 105 -1.66 14.76 5.05
CA ALA A 105 -1.30 15.97 4.33
C ALA A 105 -2.12 17.18 4.81
N ASP A 106 -3.43 17.01 5.05
CA ASP A 106 -4.30 18.07 5.59
C ASP A 106 -3.88 18.58 6.98
N LYS A 107 -3.10 17.77 7.72
CA LYS A 107 -2.59 18.10 9.06
C LYS A 107 -1.15 18.61 9.03
N MET A 108 -0.47 18.52 7.89
CA MET A 108 0.93 18.87 7.75
C MET A 108 1.10 20.28 7.16
N LYS A 109 2.12 20.99 7.62
CA LYS A 109 2.55 22.23 6.96
C LYS A 109 3.25 21.86 5.65
N GLN A 110 2.97 22.60 4.58
CA GLN A 110 3.62 22.39 3.28
C GLN A 110 5.15 22.48 3.37
N THR A 111 5.68 23.34 4.26
CA THR A 111 7.12 23.46 4.52
C THR A 111 7.76 22.18 5.10
N SER A 112 6.96 21.27 5.62
CA SER A 112 7.41 19.97 6.16
C SER A 112 7.39 18.84 5.13
N ALA A 113 6.89 19.09 3.90
CA ALA A 113 6.77 18.05 2.88
C ALA A 113 8.11 17.47 2.42
N LEU A 114 9.15 18.30 2.28
CA LEU A 114 10.50 17.85 1.91
C LEU A 114 11.33 17.37 3.12
N PRO A 115 11.35 18.09 4.26
CA PRO A 115 12.10 17.64 5.44
C PRO A 115 11.71 16.26 5.98
N ILE A 116 10.47 15.81 5.79
CA ILE A 116 10.03 14.48 6.24
C ILE A 116 10.74 13.34 5.49
N LEU A 117 11.37 13.63 4.35
CA LEU A 117 12.12 12.65 3.57
C LEU A 117 13.57 12.49 4.07
N LEU A 118 14.11 13.47 4.82
CA LEU A 118 15.49 13.45 5.30
C LEU A 118 15.87 12.18 6.09
N PRO A 119 15.01 11.61 6.96
CA PRO A 119 15.33 10.37 7.67
C PRO A 119 15.53 9.15 6.76
N PHE A 120 15.08 9.20 5.50
CA PHE A 120 15.27 8.11 4.54
C PHE A 120 16.60 8.19 3.79
N ILE A 121 17.31 9.34 3.85
CA ILE A 121 18.63 9.51 3.22
C ILE A 121 19.64 8.45 3.69
N PRO A 122 19.82 8.20 5.01
CA PRO A 122 20.76 7.18 5.47
C PRO A 122 20.42 5.77 4.97
N MET A 123 19.12 5.47 4.83
CA MET A 123 18.65 4.16 4.36
C MET A 123 19.02 3.94 2.88
N VAL A 124 18.80 4.94 2.03
CA VAL A 124 19.22 4.87 0.61
C VAL A 124 20.73 4.88 0.48
N ALA A 125 21.44 5.72 1.24
CA ALA A 125 22.90 5.72 1.23
C ALA A 125 23.48 4.34 1.61
N TYR A 126 22.85 3.63 2.55
CA TYR A 126 23.22 2.27 2.91
C TYR A 126 22.94 1.27 1.77
N GLY A 127 21.75 1.32 1.15
CA GLY A 127 21.41 0.43 0.04
C GLY A 127 22.34 0.58 -1.17
N VAL A 128 22.78 1.81 -1.44
CA VAL A 128 23.78 2.12 -2.48
C VAL A 128 25.14 1.52 -2.15
N TYR A 129 25.58 1.70 -0.90
CA TYR A 129 26.86 1.20 -0.44
C TYR A 129 26.93 -0.34 -0.53
N ASP A 130 25.84 -1.02 -0.18
CA ASP A 130 25.72 -2.47 -0.23
C ASP A 130 25.42 -3.01 -1.64
N GLY A 131 25.19 -2.12 -2.61
CA GLY A 131 24.86 -2.48 -4.00
C GLY A 131 23.47 -3.11 -4.18
N SER A 132 22.65 -3.13 -3.12
CA SER A 132 21.28 -3.64 -3.14
C SER A 132 20.27 -2.64 -3.72
N ASP A 133 20.60 -1.34 -3.67
CA ASP A 133 19.75 -0.28 -4.19
C ASP A 133 20.34 0.35 -5.46
N THR A 134 19.79 -0.04 -6.62
CA THR A 134 20.25 0.43 -7.94
C THR A 134 19.47 1.64 -8.46
N SER A 135 18.34 1.99 -7.84
CA SER A 135 17.42 3.03 -8.35
C SER A 135 17.04 4.10 -7.31
N GLY A 136 17.17 3.82 -6.01
CA GLY A 136 16.80 4.72 -4.93
C GLY A 136 17.58 6.03 -4.90
N LEU A 137 18.82 6.06 -5.41
CA LEU A 137 19.55 7.31 -5.61
C LEU A 137 18.83 8.27 -6.55
N ILE A 138 18.23 7.78 -7.62
CA ILE A 138 17.58 8.62 -8.62
C ILE A 138 16.20 9.07 -8.12
N LEU A 139 15.54 8.23 -7.31
CA LEU A 139 14.16 8.40 -6.88
C LEU A 139 13.98 9.17 -5.56
N LEU A 140 15.06 9.46 -4.82
CA LEU A 140 14.97 10.16 -3.52
C LEU A 140 14.82 11.70 -3.63
N PHE A 141 14.70 12.24 -4.84
CA PHE A 141 14.68 13.69 -5.10
C PHE A 141 13.38 14.14 -5.78
#